data_AF-A0A9W6I617-F1
#
_entry.id   AF-A0A9W6I617-F1
#
_cell.length_a   1.000
_cell.length_b   1.000
_cell.length_c   1.000
_cell.angle_alpha   90.00
_cell.angle_beta   90.00
_cell.angle_gamma   90.00
#
_symmetry.space_group_name_H-M   'P 1'
#
loop_
_entity.id
_entity.type
_entity.pdbx_description
1 polymer ?
#
loop_
_entity_poly.entity_id
_entity_poly.type
_entity_poly.pdbx_seq_one_letter_code
_entity_poly.pdbx_strand_id
1 'polypeptide(L)'
;MAYEIHGRSGSPVTVHSAKDPGAAPVAKVGVTVRVFVLETQPGWRQVRLLEGGDAGKRGWVREADVAAARNGILSTEDELHALFATLREARFTAPDGTSAPIPYRYPADGCFARAEVMANMLALSGYQVDKVFAIAAGGLRLNTPHGGDQPGFGERLQVGWWYHVAPIVYVPSGGPKPEPVLLDPSVSDGPTSIGDWVGKMTTGPIEAEIGYDQLRQRLLVSKAYPADRTLVVRAGPTVYAPPLATDPAKTVVATPGNVAQELAGRARLVPAHDVVAGLDQLFRHCHDTWLTNERTRSLPVPYPGYTAELNTLRGLIGALTPEHRLYIRTAFPKFFADWGNTFVGSGAENDFGALRALLAA
;
A
#
# COMPACT_ATOMS: atom_id res chain seq x y z
N MET A 1 15.97 4.05 -6.66
CA MET A 1 14.50 3.89 -6.84
C MET A 1 13.98 5.16 -7.46
N ALA A 2 13.15 5.04 -8.49
CA ALA A 2 12.64 6.16 -9.26
C ALA A 2 11.14 6.37 -8.99
N TYR A 3 10.67 7.63 -8.93
CA TYR A 3 9.30 8.00 -8.54
C TYR A 3 8.77 9.13 -9.40
N GLU A 4 7.47 9.15 -9.70
CA GLU A 4 6.75 10.29 -10.30
C GLU A 4 6.19 11.21 -9.20
N ILE A 5 6.47 12.51 -9.25
CA ILE A 5 6.18 13.46 -8.15
C ILE A 5 5.46 14.68 -8.72
N HIS A 6 4.51 15.22 -7.95
CA HIS A 6 3.81 16.46 -8.27
C HIS A 6 4.18 17.54 -7.23
N GLY A 7 4.87 18.60 -7.66
CA GLY A 7 5.38 19.66 -6.78
C GLY A 7 4.47 20.89 -6.71
N ARG A 8 4.52 21.60 -5.58
CA ARG A 8 3.73 22.81 -5.29
C ARG A 8 4.60 24.08 -5.26
N SER A 9 4.02 25.28 -5.34
CA SER A 9 4.77 26.55 -5.29
C SER A 9 5.56 26.74 -3.98
N GLY A 10 6.88 26.86 -4.09
CA GLY A 10 7.84 27.11 -3.00
C GLY A 10 9.11 27.79 -3.53
N SER A 11 10.15 27.91 -2.69
CA SER A 11 11.45 28.49 -3.09
C SER A 11 12.07 27.71 -4.25
N PRO A 12 12.52 28.35 -5.34
CA PRO A 12 12.99 27.65 -6.54
C PRO A 12 14.07 26.61 -6.20
N VAL A 13 13.95 25.40 -6.75
CA VAL A 13 15.00 24.38 -6.64
C VAL A 13 15.98 24.58 -7.79
N THR A 14 17.27 24.49 -7.44
CA THR A 14 18.35 24.59 -8.42
C THR A 14 18.58 23.21 -9.04
N VAL A 15 18.41 23.11 -10.36
CA VAL A 15 18.61 21.88 -11.12
C VAL A 15 19.99 21.94 -11.79
N HIS A 16 20.82 20.96 -11.48
CA HIS A 16 22.18 20.78 -11.99
C HIS A 16 22.21 19.84 -13.20
N SER A 17 23.30 19.90 -13.98
CA SER A 17 23.47 19.12 -15.22
C SER A 17 23.28 17.62 -14.99
N ALA A 18 22.47 16.94 -15.81
CA ALA A 18 22.25 15.50 -15.72
C ALA A 18 23.55 14.66 -15.80
N LYS A 19 24.60 15.19 -16.45
CA LYS A 19 25.90 14.52 -16.61
C LYS A 19 26.81 14.65 -15.39
N ASP A 20 26.64 15.72 -14.60
CA ASP A 20 27.51 16.04 -13.47
C ASP A 20 26.76 16.92 -12.44
N PRO A 21 26.44 16.38 -11.25
CA PRO A 21 25.81 17.16 -10.18
C PRO A 21 26.71 18.29 -9.64
N GLY A 22 28.04 18.20 -9.81
CA GLY A 22 29.00 19.25 -9.42
C GLY A 22 29.07 20.42 -10.40
N ALA A 23 28.49 20.28 -11.60
CA ALA A 23 28.51 21.32 -12.61
C ALA A 23 27.60 22.51 -12.27
N ALA A 24 27.79 23.62 -12.98
CA ALA A 24 26.95 24.80 -12.86
C ALA A 24 25.46 24.44 -13.05
N PRO A 25 24.54 25.13 -12.34
CA PRO A 25 23.11 24.95 -12.53
C PRO A 25 22.69 25.11 -13.99
N VAL A 26 21.87 24.19 -14.48
CA VAL A 26 21.31 24.24 -15.84
C VAL A 26 19.93 24.91 -15.86
N ALA A 27 19.25 24.96 -14.70
CA ALA A 27 17.99 25.67 -14.54
C ALA A 27 17.74 26.05 -13.07
N LYS A 28 17.01 27.14 -12.86
CA LYS A 28 16.26 27.36 -11.62
C LYS A 28 14.81 27.08 -11.93
N VAL A 29 14.26 26.08 -11.28
CA VAL A 29 12.91 25.62 -11.58
C VAL A 29 12.00 26.05 -10.44
N GLY A 30 10.91 26.74 -10.77
CA GLY A 30 9.84 26.98 -9.81
C GLY A 30 9.28 25.64 -9.33
N VAL A 31 8.94 25.53 -8.06
CA VAL A 31 8.62 24.24 -7.41
C VAL A 31 7.30 23.63 -7.90
N THR A 32 6.55 24.32 -8.77
CA THR A 32 5.39 23.77 -9.49
C THR A 32 5.74 22.66 -10.48
N VAL A 33 7.03 22.34 -10.65
CA VAL A 33 7.42 21.32 -11.61
C VAL A 33 7.36 19.95 -10.96
N ARG A 34 6.43 19.14 -11.48
CA ARG A 34 6.42 17.70 -11.29
C ARG A 34 7.80 17.11 -11.58
N VAL A 35 8.35 16.29 -10.69
CA VAL A 35 9.70 15.73 -10.85
C VAL A 35 9.70 14.21 -10.81
N PHE A 36 10.36 13.56 -11.76
CA PHE A 36 10.57 12.12 -11.68
C PHE A 36 11.93 11.84 -11.08
N VAL A 37 12.05 11.37 -9.84
CA VAL A 37 13.36 10.92 -9.34
C VAL A 37 13.78 9.73 -10.18
N LEU A 38 14.97 9.74 -10.78
CA LEU A 38 15.48 8.67 -11.64
C LEU A 38 16.58 7.86 -10.93
N GLU A 39 17.44 8.55 -10.20
CA GLU A 39 18.64 7.99 -9.59
C GLU A 39 19.02 8.75 -8.32
N THR A 40 19.73 8.09 -7.41
CA THR A 40 20.15 8.65 -6.12
C THR A 40 21.66 8.55 -5.98
N GLN A 41 22.31 9.67 -5.64
CA GLN A 41 23.71 9.72 -5.18
C GLN A 41 23.74 10.33 -3.77
N PRO A 42 24.82 10.16 -2.99
CA PRO A 42 24.94 10.79 -1.68
C PRO A 42 24.72 12.31 -1.77
N GLY A 43 23.67 12.82 -1.11
CA GLY A 43 23.30 14.25 -1.12
C GLY A 43 22.59 14.75 -2.39
N TRP A 44 22.36 13.89 -3.39
CA TRP A 44 21.81 14.27 -4.69
C TRP A 44 20.70 13.34 -5.17
N ARG A 45 19.75 13.91 -5.92
CA ARG A 45 18.66 13.19 -6.57
C ARG A 45 18.58 13.62 -8.01
N GLN A 46 18.66 12.68 -8.94
CA GLN A 46 18.41 12.99 -10.35
C GLN A 46 16.90 13.06 -10.51
N VAL A 47 16.42 14.14 -11.12
CA VAL A 47 15.01 14.40 -11.35
C VAL A 47 14.73 14.63 -12.83
N ARG A 48 13.52 14.34 -13.29
CA ARG A 48 12.99 14.74 -14.60
C ARG A 48 11.82 15.68 -14.44
N LEU A 49 11.89 16.84 -15.02
CA LEU A 49 10.80 17.82 -15.01
C LEU A 49 9.64 17.28 -15.86
N LEU A 50 8.39 17.31 -15.37
CA LEU A 50 7.22 16.78 -16.09
C LEU A 50 6.25 17.89 -16.56
N GLU A 51 6.40 19.12 -16.07
CA GLU A 51 5.59 20.28 -16.46
C GLU A 51 6.46 21.54 -16.65
N GLY A 52 5.91 22.57 -17.29
CA GLY A 52 6.57 23.85 -17.57
C GLY A 52 7.44 23.87 -18.83
N GLY A 53 8.10 25.01 -19.10
CA GLY A 53 8.95 25.19 -20.30
C GLY A 53 10.18 24.28 -20.38
N ASP A 54 10.49 23.59 -19.27
CA ASP A 54 11.59 22.63 -19.17
C ASP A 54 11.10 21.17 -19.03
N ALA A 55 9.82 20.90 -19.28
CA ALA A 55 9.26 19.55 -19.24
C ALA A 55 10.08 18.57 -20.11
N GLY A 56 10.29 17.37 -19.60
CA GLY A 56 11.12 16.33 -20.19
C GLY A 56 12.61 16.40 -19.83
N LYS A 57 13.14 17.56 -19.41
CA LYS A 57 14.56 17.71 -19.06
C LYS A 57 14.89 16.95 -17.77
N ARG A 58 16.11 16.43 -17.70
CA ARG A 58 16.68 15.76 -16.52
C ARG A 58 17.74 16.64 -15.89
N GLY A 59 17.91 16.54 -14.58
CA GLY A 59 19.01 17.17 -13.87
C GLY A 59 19.11 16.68 -12.43
N TRP A 60 20.10 17.14 -11.69
CA TRP A 60 20.28 16.76 -10.29
C TRP A 60 19.82 17.89 -9.36
N VAL A 61 19.15 17.52 -8.27
CA VAL A 61 18.79 18.44 -7.18
C VAL A 61 19.47 17.97 -5.90
N ARG A 62 19.91 18.92 -5.06
CA ARG A 62 20.47 18.56 -3.76
C ARG A 62 19.34 18.14 -2.83
N GLU A 63 19.60 17.10 -2.05
CA GLU A 63 18.66 16.62 -1.05
C GLU A 63 18.36 17.69 0.01
N ALA A 64 19.36 18.52 0.36
CA ALA A 64 19.20 19.65 1.26
C ALA A 64 18.29 20.75 0.67
N ASP A 65 18.35 21.01 -0.64
CA ASP A 65 17.51 22.03 -1.29
C ASP A 65 16.06 21.57 -1.35
N VAL A 66 15.83 20.28 -1.64
CA VAL A 66 14.50 19.66 -1.56
C VAL A 66 13.99 19.71 -0.12
N ALA A 67 14.84 19.40 0.87
CA ALA A 67 14.48 19.47 2.28
C ALA A 67 14.15 20.90 2.75
N ALA A 68 14.89 21.90 2.30
CA ALA A 68 14.66 23.31 2.61
C ALA A 68 13.39 23.87 1.93
N ALA A 69 12.97 23.27 0.81
CA ALA A 69 11.71 23.59 0.16
C ALA A 69 10.48 22.95 0.84
N ARG A 70 10.68 22.07 1.85
CA ARG A 70 9.58 21.42 2.62
C ARG A 70 8.87 22.40 3.55
N ASN A 71 8.03 23.26 2.98
CA ASN A 71 7.10 24.12 3.73
C ASN A 71 5.63 23.74 3.48
N GLY A 72 5.36 22.66 2.73
CA GLY A 72 4.03 22.33 2.24
C GLY A 72 3.14 21.68 3.30
N ILE A 73 2.52 22.49 4.16
CA ILE A 73 1.16 22.18 4.60
C ILE A 73 0.30 22.28 3.32
N LEU A 74 -0.47 21.24 3.02
CA LEU A 74 -1.48 21.28 1.94
C LEU A 74 -2.37 22.50 2.20
N SER A 75 -2.83 23.26 1.18
CA SER A 75 -3.70 24.42 1.49
C SER A 75 -5.16 24.22 1.13
N THR A 76 -5.51 23.11 0.49
CA THR A 76 -6.90 22.81 0.12
C THR A 76 -7.20 21.32 0.25
N GLU A 77 -8.48 21.00 0.45
CA GLU A 77 -9.01 19.64 0.43
C GLU A 77 -8.88 19.00 -0.96
N ASP A 78 -9.12 19.75 -2.04
CA ASP A 78 -8.96 19.26 -3.42
C ASP A 78 -7.53 18.78 -3.70
N GLU A 79 -6.53 19.50 -3.20
CA GLU A 79 -5.13 19.11 -3.31
C GLU A 79 -4.82 17.82 -2.55
N LEU A 80 -5.39 17.65 -1.35
CA LEU A 80 -5.26 16.43 -0.56
C LEU A 80 -5.86 15.21 -1.31
N HIS A 81 -7.04 15.37 -1.90
CA HIS A 81 -7.66 14.30 -2.70
C HIS A 81 -6.88 13.99 -3.98
N ALA A 82 -6.38 15.02 -4.68
CA ALA A 82 -5.53 14.83 -5.86
C ALA A 82 -4.21 14.13 -5.52
N LEU A 83 -3.63 14.46 -4.37
CA LEU A 83 -2.43 13.80 -3.85
C LEU A 83 -2.69 12.34 -3.52
N PHE A 84 -3.82 12.03 -2.87
CA PHE A 84 -4.22 10.66 -2.59
C PHE A 84 -4.44 9.85 -3.89
N ALA A 85 -5.13 10.43 -4.88
CA ALA A 85 -5.32 9.80 -6.18
C ALA A 85 -3.98 9.52 -6.88
N THR A 86 -3.03 10.44 -6.80
CA THR A 86 -1.66 10.25 -7.29
C THR A 86 -0.97 9.07 -6.60
N LEU A 87 -1.04 8.99 -5.26
CA LEU A 87 -0.44 7.88 -4.52
C LEU A 87 -1.07 6.53 -4.85
N ARG A 88 -2.40 6.48 -5.02
CA ARG A 88 -3.12 5.26 -5.36
C ARG A 88 -2.65 4.63 -6.67
N GLU A 89 -2.29 5.45 -7.65
CA GLU A 89 -1.78 5.02 -8.96
C GLU A 89 -0.24 4.99 -9.02
N ALA A 90 0.43 5.26 -7.90
CA ALA A 90 1.86 5.42 -7.88
C ALA A 90 2.60 4.09 -8.17
N ARG A 91 3.76 4.24 -8.81
CA ARG A 91 4.60 3.14 -9.27
C ARG A 91 5.99 3.28 -8.69
N PHE A 92 6.69 2.15 -8.60
CA PHE A 92 8.10 2.11 -8.20
C PHE A 92 8.92 1.36 -9.25
N THR A 93 10.23 1.57 -9.23
CA THR A 93 11.20 0.80 -10.02
C THR A 93 11.72 -0.38 -9.20
N ALA A 94 11.45 -1.59 -9.67
CA ALA A 94 11.95 -2.83 -9.10
C ALA A 94 13.48 -2.98 -9.33
N PRO A 95 14.16 -3.88 -8.60
CA PRO A 95 15.61 -4.09 -8.75
C PRO A 95 16.07 -4.46 -10.15
N ASP A 96 15.20 -5.09 -10.96
CA ASP A 96 15.45 -5.45 -12.36
C ASP A 96 15.23 -4.28 -13.35
N GLY A 97 14.92 -3.08 -12.85
CA GLY A 97 14.66 -1.89 -13.65
C GLY A 97 13.23 -1.77 -14.16
N THR A 98 12.37 -2.76 -13.94
CA THR A 98 10.96 -2.71 -14.37
C THR A 98 10.13 -1.76 -13.49
N SER A 99 9.10 -1.16 -14.08
CA SER A 99 8.15 -0.32 -13.33
C SER A 99 6.92 -1.13 -12.93
N ALA A 100 6.63 -1.18 -11.64
CA ALA A 100 5.47 -1.88 -11.08
C ALA A 100 4.60 -0.93 -10.22
N PRO A 101 3.27 -1.14 -10.14
CA PRO A 101 2.42 -0.42 -9.18
C PRO A 101 2.84 -0.73 -7.75
N ILE A 102 2.65 0.21 -6.82
CA ILE A 102 2.76 -0.09 -5.40
C ILE A 102 1.69 -1.14 -5.04
N PRO A 103 2.04 -2.25 -4.35
CA PRO A 103 1.15 -3.39 -4.16
C PRO A 103 0.15 -3.17 -3.01
N TYR A 104 -0.74 -2.18 -3.15
CA TYR A 104 -1.80 -1.90 -2.16
C TYR A 104 -2.79 -3.06 -2.03
N ARG A 105 -3.02 -3.80 -3.12
CA ARG A 105 -3.85 -5.01 -3.19
C ARG A 105 -3.15 -6.28 -2.68
N TYR A 106 -1.95 -6.14 -2.11
CA TYR A 106 -1.30 -7.18 -1.30
C TYR A 106 -1.27 -6.69 0.15
N PRO A 107 -2.37 -6.84 0.92
CA PRO A 107 -2.44 -6.34 2.28
C PRO A 107 -1.71 -7.27 3.27
N ALA A 108 -1.41 -8.52 2.90
CA ALA A 108 -0.88 -9.51 3.82
C ALA A 108 0.43 -9.09 4.52
N ASP A 109 1.31 -8.34 3.85
CA ASP A 109 2.57 -7.85 4.41
C ASP A 109 3.11 -6.64 3.60
N GLY A 110 4.23 -6.05 4.01
CA GLY A 110 4.96 -5.02 3.27
C GLY A 110 4.47 -3.60 3.50
N CYS A 111 3.64 -3.38 4.53
CA CYS A 111 3.13 -2.06 4.90
C CYS A 111 4.26 -1.04 5.10
N PHE A 112 5.33 -1.45 5.78
CA PHE A 112 6.54 -0.65 5.98
C PHE A 112 7.18 -0.18 4.66
N ALA A 113 7.21 -1.03 3.64
CA ALA A 113 7.84 -0.70 2.35
C ALA A 113 6.92 0.20 1.51
N ARG A 114 5.60 -0.02 1.55
CA ARG A 114 4.62 0.87 0.92
C ARG A 114 4.68 2.26 1.55
N ALA A 115 4.64 2.32 2.88
CA ALA A 115 4.69 3.57 3.63
C ALA A 115 6.02 4.32 3.41
N GLU A 116 7.14 3.62 3.34
CA GLU A 116 8.45 4.21 3.02
C GLU A 116 8.47 4.83 1.62
N VAL A 117 7.96 4.12 0.60
CA VAL A 117 7.90 4.67 -0.76
C VAL A 117 6.97 5.88 -0.83
N MET A 118 5.77 5.79 -0.26
CA MET A 118 4.84 6.93 -0.24
C MET A 118 5.43 8.12 0.52
N ALA A 119 6.02 7.90 1.70
CA ALA A 119 6.66 8.94 2.48
C ALA A 119 7.79 9.63 1.70
N ASN A 120 8.60 8.85 0.97
CA ASN A 120 9.64 9.40 0.10
C ASN A 120 9.06 10.21 -1.06
N MET A 121 8.04 9.70 -1.77
CA MET A 121 7.35 10.42 -2.84
C MET A 121 6.81 11.77 -2.35
N LEU A 122 6.13 11.77 -1.21
CA LEU A 122 5.55 12.96 -0.59
C LEU A 122 6.62 13.95 -0.13
N ALA A 123 7.66 13.49 0.56
CA ALA A 123 8.75 14.33 1.04
C ALA A 123 9.57 14.94 -0.10
N LEU A 124 9.68 14.24 -1.23
CA LEU A 124 10.29 14.75 -2.46
C LEU A 124 9.36 15.71 -3.23
N SER A 125 8.04 15.63 -3.00
CA SER A 125 7.05 16.61 -3.49
C SER A 125 7.05 17.92 -2.69
N GLY A 126 7.86 18.02 -1.63
CA GLY A 126 7.91 19.20 -0.76
C GLY A 126 6.89 19.19 0.39
N TYR A 127 6.17 18.09 0.60
CA TYR A 127 5.25 17.97 1.74
C TYR A 127 6.01 17.65 3.02
N GLN A 128 5.55 18.25 4.12
CA GLN A 128 5.90 17.74 5.45
C GLN A 128 5.23 16.38 5.63
N VAL A 129 6.03 15.37 5.94
CA VAL A 129 5.57 13.99 6.15
C VAL A 129 6.14 13.44 7.43
N ASP A 130 5.26 12.75 8.13
CA ASP A 130 5.59 11.80 9.19
C ASP A 130 4.93 10.45 8.85
N LYS A 131 5.16 9.45 9.69
CA LYS A 131 4.44 8.18 9.65
C LYS A 131 3.70 7.96 10.95
N VAL A 132 2.61 7.22 10.85
CA VAL A 132 1.86 6.75 12.00
C VAL A 132 1.86 5.23 11.98
N PHE A 133 2.18 4.65 13.13
CA PHE A 133 2.14 3.22 13.40
C PHE A 133 0.94 2.92 14.30
N ALA A 134 0.06 2.03 13.85
CA ALA A 134 -0.90 1.34 14.71
C ALA A 134 -0.24 0.06 15.19
N ILE A 135 -0.18 -0.18 16.50
CA ILE A 135 0.48 -1.37 17.08
C ILE A 135 -0.46 -2.03 18.09
N ALA A 136 -0.75 -3.32 17.90
CA ALA A 136 -1.58 -4.09 18.82
C ALA A 136 -0.98 -5.48 19.01
N ALA A 137 -0.50 -5.80 20.21
CA ALA A 137 0.07 -7.13 20.47
C ALA A 137 -0.98 -8.24 20.38
N GLY A 138 -2.25 -7.93 20.65
CA GLY A 138 -3.40 -8.82 20.41
C GLY A 138 -3.79 -8.98 18.94
N GLY A 139 -3.14 -8.24 18.02
CA GLY A 139 -3.39 -8.26 16.58
C GLY A 139 -4.37 -7.19 16.12
N LEU A 140 -4.00 -6.51 15.04
CA LEU A 140 -4.86 -5.73 14.16
C LEU A 140 -5.56 -6.68 13.19
N ARG A 141 -6.77 -6.30 12.74
CA ARG A 141 -7.56 -7.06 11.77
C ARG A 141 -8.26 -6.12 10.80
N LEU A 142 -8.06 -6.32 9.51
CA LEU A 142 -8.75 -5.57 8.47
C LEU A 142 -9.55 -6.51 7.58
N ASN A 143 -10.82 -6.18 7.37
CA ASN A 143 -11.65 -6.82 6.35
C ASN A 143 -11.40 -6.16 5.00
N THR A 144 -10.92 -6.92 4.03
CA THR A 144 -10.58 -6.45 2.68
C THR A 144 -10.78 -7.56 1.65
N PRO A 145 -11.31 -7.28 0.45
CA PRO A 145 -11.45 -8.27 -0.63
C PRO A 145 -10.15 -9.01 -0.97
N HIS A 146 -9.01 -8.38 -0.69
CA HIS A 146 -7.67 -8.93 -0.93
C HIS A 146 -7.06 -9.62 0.31
N GLY A 147 -7.86 -9.93 1.33
CA GLY A 147 -7.40 -10.54 2.58
C GLY A 147 -7.75 -12.02 2.72
N GLY A 148 -8.47 -12.59 1.76
CA GLY A 148 -8.89 -14.00 1.80
C GLY A 148 -7.75 -15.02 1.74
N ASP A 149 -6.52 -14.54 1.58
CA ASP A 149 -5.31 -15.33 1.43
C ASP A 149 -4.53 -15.58 2.72
N GLN A 150 -4.83 -14.93 3.84
CA GLN A 150 -4.04 -15.21 5.06
C GLN A 150 -4.49 -16.51 5.74
N PRO A 151 -3.61 -17.55 5.81
CA PRO A 151 -3.94 -18.78 6.50
C PRO A 151 -4.15 -18.51 7.99
N GLY A 152 -5.31 -18.89 8.53
CA GLY A 152 -5.55 -18.93 9.98
C GLY A 152 -6.49 -17.88 10.56
N PHE A 153 -7.01 -16.92 9.78
CA PHE A 153 -7.92 -15.88 10.32
C PHE A 153 -9.40 -16.26 10.40
N GLY A 154 -9.79 -17.49 10.04
CA GLY A 154 -11.14 -18.05 10.27
C GLY A 154 -12.24 -17.44 9.41
N GLU A 155 -12.15 -16.16 9.08
CA GLU A 155 -13.06 -15.39 8.23
C GLU A 155 -12.43 -15.18 6.85
N ARG A 156 -13.19 -15.44 5.79
CA ARG A 156 -12.78 -15.11 4.42
C ARG A 156 -12.73 -13.59 4.31
N LEU A 157 -11.65 -13.05 3.73
CA LEU A 157 -11.39 -11.61 3.55
C LEU A 157 -10.80 -10.83 4.74
N GLN A 158 -10.13 -11.49 5.67
CA GLN A 158 -9.47 -10.79 6.78
C GLN A 158 -7.95 -10.97 6.73
N VAL A 159 -7.23 -9.86 6.84
CA VAL A 159 -5.79 -9.86 7.14
C VAL A 159 -5.55 -9.45 8.57
N GLY A 160 -4.48 -9.97 9.18
CA GLY A 160 -4.05 -9.57 10.50
C GLY A 160 -2.58 -9.19 10.56
N TRP A 161 -2.27 -8.24 11.44
CA TRP A 161 -0.91 -7.76 11.67
C TRP A 161 -0.67 -7.48 13.15
N TRP A 162 0.56 -7.55 13.62
CA TRP A 162 0.88 -7.02 14.95
C TRP A 162 1.09 -5.48 14.93
N TYR A 163 1.34 -4.91 13.75
CA TYR A 163 1.33 -3.47 13.50
C TYR A 163 1.00 -3.16 12.04
N HIS A 164 0.52 -1.94 11.78
CA HIS A 164 0.39 -1.38 10.44
C HIS A 164 0.93 0.05 10.42
N VAL A 165 1.35 0.53 9.26
CA VAL A 165 1.99 1.85 9.10
C VAL A 165 1.56 2.54 7.81
N ALA A 166 1.35 3.85 7.90
CA ALA A 166 1.05 4.71 6.76
C ALA A 166 1.67 6.11 6.95
N PRO A 167 1.96 6.84 5.86
CA PRO A 167 2.37 8.23 5.93
C PRO A 167 1.20 9.14 6.32
N ILE A 168 1.52 10.24 6.99
CA ILE A 168 0.63 11.37 7.22
C ILE A 168 1.20 12.62 6.58
N VAL A 169 0.31 13.48 6.10
CA VAL A 169 0.58 14.85 5.64
C VAL A 169 -0.18 15.83 6.54
N TYR A 170 0.08 17.12 6.36
CA TYR A 170 -0.47 18.17 7.21
C TYR A 170 -1.36 19.11 6.40
N VAL A 171 -2.58 19.37 6.89
CA VAL A 171 -3.56 20.33 6.32
C VAL A 171 -3.82 21.47 7.31
N PRO A 172 -4.32 22.65 6.87
CA PRO A 172 -4.61 23.77 7.75
C PRO A 172 -5.89 23.46 8.53
N SER A 173 -5.87 23.62 9.85
CA SER A 173 -6.97 23.18 10.72
C SER A 173 -7.81 24.35 11.30
N GLY A 174 -7.62 25.57 10.81
CA GLY A 174 -8.15 26.79 11.44
C GLY A 174 -7.57 27.11 12.83
N GLY A 175 -6.87 26.18 13.46
CA GLY A 175 -6.17 26.32 14.74
C GLY A 175 -4.67 26.61 14.61
N PRO A 176 -3.94 26.65 15.75
CA PRO A 176 -2.52 27.02 15.77
C PRO A 176 -1.58 25.91 15.25
N LYS A 177 -2.08 24.70 15.04
CA LYS A 177 -1.31 23.55 14.55
C LYS A 177 -2.03 22.92 13.36
N PRO A 178 -1.32 22.58 12.27
CA PRO A 178 -1.94 21.84 11.18
C PRO A 178 -2.46 20.48 11.66
N GLU A 179 -3.52 20.01 11.02
CA GLU A 179 -4.14 18.72 11.29
C GLU A 179 -3.44 17.63 10.48
N PRO A 180 -3.08 16.49 11.09
CA PRO A 180 -2.52 15.36 10.37
C PRO A 180 -3.61 14.60 9.62
N VAL A 181 -3.37 14.33 8.34
CA VAL A 181 -4.24 13.48 7.51
C VAL A 181 -3.46 12.27 7.02
N LEU A 182 -4.06 11.10 7.15
CA LEU A 182 -3.45 9.82 6.80
C LEU A 182 -3.75 9.43 5.35
N LEU A 183 -2.73 8.91 4.66
CA LEU A 183 -2.80 8.49 3.27
C LEU A 183 -2.44 7.00 3.16
N ASP A 184 -3.46 6.13 3.08
CA ASP A 184 -3.26 4.68 2.93
C ASP A 184 -4.26 4.05 1.96
N PRO A 185 -3.88 3.90 0.68
CA PRO A 185 -4.70 3.22 -0.33
C PRO A 185 -4.92 1.72 -0.06
N SER A 186 -4.22 1.10 0.90
CA SER A 186 -4.46 -0.30 1.28
C SER A 186 -5.54 -0.49 2.35
N VAL A 187 -6.00 0.60 3.00
CA VAL A 187 -7.00 0.57 4.09
C VAL A 187 -8.19 1.50 3.84
N SER A 188 -8.00 2.54 3.02
CA SER A 188 -9.02 3.57 2.75
C SER A 188 -9.08 3.92 1.27
N ASP A 189 -10.27 4.32 0.80
CA ASP A 189 -10.48 4.79 -0.57
C ASP A 189 -10.15 6.28 -0.77
N GLY A 190 -9.80 6.99 0.30
CA GLY A 190 -9.48 8.40 0.31
C GLY A 190 -8.62 8.80 1.52
N PRO A 191 -8.19 10.07 1.59
CA PRO A 191 -7.58 10.62 2.80
C PRO A 191 -8.49 10.42 4.01
N THR A 192 -7.91 10.12 5.17
CA THR A 192 -8.68 9.78 6.37
C THR A 192 -8.02 10.32 7.63
N SER A 193 -8.78 10.46 8.72
CA SER A 193 -8.20 10.73 10.03
C SER A 193 -7.42 9.51 10.56
N ILE A 194 -6.48 9.74 11.47
CA ILE A 194 -5.75 8.65 12.15
C ILE A 194 -6.73 7.76 12.93
N GLY A 195 -7.72 8.35 13.60
CA GLY A 195 -8.72 7.62 14.39
C GLY A 195 -9.55 6.68 13.53
N ASP A 196 -10.06 7.15 12.38
CA ASP A 196 -10.83 6.33 11.45
C ASP A 196 -10.00 5.21 10.84
N TRP A 197 -8.73 5.49 10.51
CA TRP A 197 -7.82 4.48 9.98
C TRP A 197 -7.54 3.37 11.00
N VAL A 198 -7.23 3.73 12.25
CA VAL A 198 -7.04 2.74 13.33
C VAL A 198 -8.33 1.97 13.61
N GLY A 199 -9.47 2.66 13.65
CA GLY A 199 -10.78 2.07 13.91
C GLY A 199 -11.21 1.01 12.88
N LYS A 200 -10.71 1.08 11.65
CA LYS A 200 -10.91 0.01 10.64
C LYS A 200 -10.15 -1.28 10.95
N MET A 201 -9.13 -1.21 11.81
CA MET A 201 -8.18 -2.29 12.06
C MET A 201 -8.26 -2.84 13.49
N THR A 202 -9.06 -2.24 14.37
CA THR A 202 -9.14 -2.63 15.77
C THR A 202 -10.56 -2.55 16.29
N THR A 203 -10.90 -3.46 17.18
CA THR A 203 -12.15 -3.44 17.97
C THR A 203 -11.89 -3.10 19.44
N GLY A 204 -10.61 -2.96 19.83
CA GLY A 204 -10.21 -2.66 21.20
C GLY A 204 -10.03 -1.16 21.47
N PRO A 205 -9.76 -0.78 22.73
CA PRO A 205 -9.42 0.59 23.08
C PRO A 205 -8.22 1.11 22.27
N ILE A 206 -8.31 2.37 21.85
CA ILE A 206 -7.22 3.09 21.18
C ILE A 206 -6.58 4.03 22.22
N GLU A 207 -5.26 3.90 22.41
CA GLU A 207 -4.51 4.79 23.29
C GLU A 207 -4.28 6.14 22.60
N ALA A 208 -4.16 7.21 23.39
CA ALA A 208 -3.75 8.51 22.89
C ALA A 208 -2.41 8.41 22.14
N GLU A 209 -2.27 9.20 21.08
CA GLU A 209 -1.07 9.21 20.26
C GLU A 209 0.17 9.58 21.09
N ILE A 210 1.26 8.81 20.90
CA ILE A 210 2.58 9.07 21.50
C ILE A 210 3.64 9.23 20.41
N GLY A 211 4.73 9.91 20.75
CA GLY A 211 5.92 9.99 19.89
C GLY A 211 6.76 8.72 19.92
N TYR A 212 7.52 8.48 18.85
CA TYR A 212 8.39 7.31 18.71
C TYR A 212 9.41 7.14 19.87
N ASP A 213 9.99 8.23 20.37
CA ASP A 213 10.91 8.15 21.52
C ASP A 213 10.19 7.80 22.82
N GLN A 214 8.95 8.26 23.01
CA GLN A 214 8.14 7.85 24.17
C GLN A 214 7.83 6.36 24.11
N LEU A 215 7.55 5.81 22.93
CA LEU A 215 7.41 4.36 22.74
C LEU A 215 8.70 3.63 23.16
N ARG A 216 9.87 4.08 22.69
CA ARG A 216 11.15 3.44 23.04
C ARG A 216 11.39 3.43 24.54
N GLN A 217 11.15 4.56 25.22
CA GLN A 217 11.29 4.65 26.68
C GLN A 217 10.34 3.69 27.40
N ARG A 218 9.08 3.60 26.95
CA ARG A 218 8.11 2.65 27.50
C ARG A 218 8.57 1.20 27.34
N LEU A 219 9.11 0.84 26.18
CA LEU A 219 9.60 -0.52 25.93
C LEU A 219 10.89 -0.84 26.67
N LEU A 220 11.73 0.17 26.96
CA LEU A 220 12.91 -0.03 27.83
C LEU A 220 12.51 -0.48 29.23
N VAL A 221 11.38 0.00 29.75
CA VAL A 221 10.84 -0.37 31.07
C VAL A 221 10.01 -1.65 31.01
N SER A 222 9.00 -1.70 30.13
CA SER A 222 8.00 -2.78 30.11
C SER A 222 8.46 -4.05 29.39
N LYS A 223 9.40 -3.95 28.45
CA LYS A 223 9.84 -5.05 27.57
C LYS A 223 8.72 -5.72 26.77
N ALA A 224 7.56 -5.09 26.65
CA ALA A 224 6.41 -5.63 25.92
C ALA A 224 5.47 -4.51 25.42
N TYR A 225 4.83 -4.77 24.30
CA TYR A 225 3.69 -3.97 23.84
C TYR A 225 2.44 -4.33 24.67
N PRO A 226 1.51 -3.38 24.90
CA PRO A 226 0.28 -3.70 25.60
C PRO A 226 -0.58 -4.65 24.76
N ALA A 227 -1.17 -5.65 25.41
CA ALA A 227 -2.00 -6.67 24.78
C ALA A 227 -3.49 -6.30 24.69
N ASP A 228 -3.92 -5.31 25.48
CA ASP A 228 -5.32 -4.96 25.72
C ASP A 228 -5.79 -3.70 24.98
N ARG A 229 -4.91 -3.06 24.21
CA ARG A 229 -5.19 -1.80 23.51
C ARG A 229 -4.30 -1.64 22.29
N THR A 230 -4.71 -0.76 21.38
CA THR A 230 -3.92 -0.35 20.22
C THR A 230 -3.16 0.93 20.52
N LEU A 231 -1.84 0.91 20.33
CA LEU A 231 -1.00 2.10 20.38
C LEU A 231 -1.04 2.82 19.04
N VAL A 232 -1.08 4.14 19.10
CA VAL A 232 -0.88 5.02 17.95
C VAL A 232 0.42 5.78 18.15
N VAL A 233 1.37 5.59 17.24
CA VAL A 233 2.73 6.11 17.40
C VAL A 233 3.10 6.95 16.20
N ARG A 234 3.36 8.24 16.41
CA ARG A 234 3.90 9.13 15.37
C ARG A 234 5.43 9.04 15.35
N ALA A 235 5.99 8.92 14.16
CA ALA A 235 7.42 8.89 13.95
C ALA A 235 7.81 9.70 12.71
N GLY A 236 9.08 10.11 12.67
CA GLY A 236 9.62 10.81 11.51
C GLY A 236 9.58 9.98 10.22
N PRO A 237 9.73 10.62 9.05
CA PRO A 237 9.55 10.00 7.74
C PRO A 237 10.54 8.86 7.44
N THR A 238 11.68 8.80 8.14
CA THR A 238 12.74 7.80 7.93
C THR A 238 12.60 6.56 8.82
N VAL A 239 11.65 6.55 9.76
CA VAL A 239 11.42 5.39 10.64
C VAL A 239 10.73 4.31 9.83
N TYR A 240 11.35 3.13 9.73
CA TYR A 240 10.87 2.05 8.85
C TYR A 240 9.89 1.10 9.54
N ALA A 241 10.17 0.74 10.78
CA ALA A 241 9.40 -0.21 11.57
C ALA A 241 9.40 0.23 13.04
N PRO A 242 8.40 -0.16 13.83
CA PRO A 242 8.43 0.06 15.27
C PRO A 242 9.58 -0.74 15.91
N PRO A 243 10.14 -0.27 17.04
CA PRO A 243 11.25 -0.94 17.71
C PRO A 243 10.84 -2.34 18.18
N LEU A 244 11.78 -3.27 18.23
CA LEU A 244 11.50 -4.57 18.84
C LEU A 244 11.40 -4.39 20.36
N ALA A 245 10.43 -5.03 21.00
CA ALA A 245 10.28 -4.96 22.46
C ALA A 245 11.52 -5.49 23.21
N THR A 246 12.23 -6.45 22.60
CA THR A 246 13.46 -7.04 23.11
C THR A 246 14.71 -6.18 22.87
N ASP A 247 14.67 -5.27 21.89
CA ASP A 247 15.76 -4.34 21.59
C ASP A 247 15.21 -2.95 21.21
N PRO A 248 14.72 -2.17 22.19
CA PRO A 248 14.12 -0.85 21.91
C PRO A 248 15.14 0.20 21.48
N ALA A 249 16.44 -0.07 21.67
CA ALA A 249 17.50 0.83 21.28
C ALA A 249 17.74 0.80 19.77
N LYS A 250 17.55 -0.36 19.12
CA LYS A 250 17.74 -0.54 17.69
C LYS A 250 16.64 0.10 16.88
N THR A 251 17.04 1.04 16.01
CA THR A 251 16.16 1.60 14.99
C THR A 251 16.37 0.85 13.68
N VAL A 252 15.29 0.36 13.08
CA VAL A 252 15.34 -0.20 11.74
C VAL A 252 15.23 0.95 10.75
N VAL A 253 16.25 1.16 9.94
CA VAL A 253 16.28 2.17 8.88
C VAL A 253 16.12 1.47 7.55
N ALA A 254 15.29 2.04 6.68
CA ALA A 254 15.11 1.55 5.33
C ALA A 254 16.38 1.77 4.50
N THR A 255 16.78 0.80 3.69
CA THR A 255 17.72 1.04 2.58
C THR A 255 16.94 1.02 1.27
N PRO A 256 17.29 1.87 0.27
CA PRO A 256 16.58 1.86 -1.01
C PRO A 256 16.53 0.48 -1.69
N GLY A 257 17.60 -0.33 -1.54
CA GLY A 257 17.66 -1.69 -2.07
C GLY A 257 16.64 -2.62 -1.41
N ASN A 258 16.58 -2.64 -0.08
CA ASN A 258 15.64 -3.50 0.65
C ASN A 258 14.19 -3.11 0.35
N VAL A 259 13.87 -1.82 0.32
CA VAL A 259 12.50 -1.35 0.01
C VAL A 259 12.06 -1.80 -1.38
N ALA A 260 12.92 -1.63 -2.39
CA ALA A 260 12.64 -2.05 -3.75
C ALA A 260 12.44 -3.57 -3.88
N GLN A 261 13.28 -4.35 -3.21
CA GLN A 261 13.19 -5.80 -3.21
C GLN A 261 11.91 -6.29 -2.51
N GLU A 262 11.56 -5.72 -1.36
CA GLU A 262 10.34 -6.05 -0.63
C GLU A 262 9.11 -5.76 -1.49
N LEU A 263 9.01 -4.55 -2.07
CA LEU A 263 7.90 -4.20 -2.95
C LEU A 263 7.84 -5.06 -4.20
N ALA A 264 8.96 -5.37 -4.84
CA ALA A 264 9.00 -6.22 -6.03
C ALA A 264 8.46 -7.62 -5.73
N GLY A 265 8.82 -8.22 -4.60
CA GLY A 265 8.28 -9.51 -4.17
C GLY A 265 6.76 -9.48 -4.01
N ARG A 266 6.22 -8.44 -3.36
CA ARG A 266 4.77 -8.32 -3.12
C ARG A 266 4.00 -7.96 -4.39
N ALA A 267 4.55 -7.09 -5.23
CA ALA A 267 3.95 -6.71 -6.51
C ALA A 267 3.80 -7.90 -7.46
N ARG A 268 4.75 -8.86 -7.44
CA ARG A 268 4.63 -10.13 -8.18
C ARG A 268 3.42 -10.96 -7.72
N LEU A 269 3.02 -10.89 -6.45
CA LEU A 269 1.90 -11.66 -5.93
C LEU A 269 0.53 -11.00 -6.15
N VAL A 270 0.46 -9.70 -6.48
CA VAL A 270 -0.81 -8.98 -6.67
C VAL A 270 -1.76 -9.69 -7.66
N PRO A 271 -1.33 -10.14 -8.87
CA PRO A 271 -2.23 -10.85 -9.78
C PRO A 271 -2.84 -12.12 -9.18
N ALA A 272 -2.09 -12.84 -8.35
CA ALA A 272 -2.60 -14.04 -7.68
C ALA A 272 -3.68 -13.68 -6.64
N HIS A 273 -3.47 -12.60 -5.89
CA HIS A 273 -4.43 -12.08 -4.92
C HIS A 273 -5.69 -11.54 -5.58
N ASP A 274 -5.57 -10.86 -6.73
CA ASP A 274 -6.72 -10.41 -7.52
C ASP A 274 -7.58 -11.59 -8.00
N VAL A 275 -6.95 -12.69 -8.40
CA VAL A 275 -7.68 -13.94 -8.74
C VAL A 275 -8.36 -14.52 -7.51
N VAL A 276 -7.67 -14.66 -6.38
CA VAL A 276 -8.27 -15.21 -5.15
C VAL A 276 -9.44 -14.37 -4.66
N ALA A 277 -9.31 -13.04 -4.68
CA ALA A 277 -10.37 -12.10 -4.33
C ALA A 277 -11.60 -12.26 -5.23
N GLY A 278 -11.39 -12.32 -6.56
CA GLY A 278 -12.48 -12.51 -7.51
C GLY A 278 -13.14 -13.88 -7.38
N LEU A 279 -12.34 -14.93 -7.17
CA LEU A 279 -12.82 -16.28 -6.92
C LEU A 279 -13.74 -16.27 -5.69
N ASP A 280 -13.29 -15.70 -4.58
CA ASP A 280 -14.05 -15.62 -3.33
C ASP A 280 -15.36 -14.82 -3.49
N GLN A 281 -15.33 -13.72 -4.25
CA GLN A 281 -16.53 -12.97 -4.62
C GLN A 281 -17.51 -13.82 -5.43
N LEU A 282 -17.03 -14.55 -6.45
CA LEU A 282 -17.86 -15.47 -7.25
C LEU A 282 -18.47 -16.56 -6.36
N PHE A 283 -17.68 -17.14 -5.44
CA PHE A 283 -18.19 -18.15 -4.51
C PHE A 283 -19.35 -17.62 -3.68
N ARG A 284 -19.22 -16.44 -3.07
CA ARG A 284 -20.29 -15.82 -2.28
C ARG A 284 -21.53 -15.58 -3.13
N HIS A 285 -21.37 -14.98 -4.30
CA HIS A 285 -22.49 -14.72 -5.20
C HIS A 285 -23.23 -16.03 -5.55
N CYS A 286 -22.50 -17.09 -5.93
CA CYS A 286 -23.09 -18.41 -6.19
C CYS A 286 -23.77 -19.01 -4.96
N HIS A 287 -23.11 -18.94 -3.79
CA HIS A 287 -23.63 -19.49 -2.54
C HIS A 287 -24.92 -18.80 -2.09
N ASP A 288 -24.95 -17.46 -2.11
CA ASP A 288 -26.11 -16.67 -1.72
C ASP A 288 -27.27 -16.87 -2.70
N THR A 289 -26.98 -16.96 -4.00
CA THR A 289 -27.99 -17.30 -5.02
C THR A 289 -28.56 -18.70 -4.81
N TRP A 290 -27.69 -19.67 -4.51
CA TRP A 290 -28.07 -21.07 -4.29
C TRP A 290 -28.92 -21.28 -3.02
N LEU A 291 -28.61 -20.54 -1.94
CA LEU A 291 -29.39 -20.59 -0.69
C LEU A 291 -30.75 -19.90 -0.83
N THR A 292 -30.83 -18.80 -1.56
CA THR A 292 -32.05 -17.97 -1.62
C THR A 292 -33.09 -18.46 -2.63
N ASN A 293 -32.74 -19.42 -3.51
CA ASN A 293 -33.65 -19.83 -4.58
C ASN A 293 -33.66 -21.35 -4.80
N GLU A 294 -34.63 -22.03 -4.17
CA GLU A 294 -34.85 -23.48 -4.34
C GLU A 294 -35.08 -23.88 -5.82
N ARG A 295 -35.69 -23.01 -6.64
CA ARG A 295 -35.89 -23.26 -8.07
C ARG A 295 -34.58 -23.18 -8.86
N THR A 296 -33.60 -22.40 -8.41
CA THR A 296 -32.29 -22.35 -9.09
C THR A 296 -31.50 -23.63 -8.91
N ARG A 297 -31.69 -24.39 -7.82
CA ARG A 297 -30.92 -25.64 -7.58
C ARG A 297 -31.04 -26.67 -8.71
N SER A 298 -32.09 -26.59 -9.53
CA SER A 298 -32.37 -27.50 -10.64
C SER A 298 -32.27 -26.86 -12.03
N LEU A 299 -31.88 -25.58 -12.16
CA LEU A 299 -31.74 -24.94 -13.47
C LEU A 299 -30.45 -25.39 -14.19
N PRO A 300 -30.50 -25.58 -15.52
CA PRO A 300 -29.32 -25.87 -16.33
C PRO A 300 -28.36 -24.67 -16.42
N VAL A 301 -27.07 -24.99 -16.54
CA VAL A 301 -25.92 -24.07 -16.70
C VAL A 301 -25.92 -23.39 -18.07
N PRO A 302 -25.42 -22.15 -18.20
CA PRO A 302 -24.93 -21.26 -17.15
C PRO A 302 -26.04 -20.45 -16.47
N TYR A 303 -25.87 -20.13 -15.18
CA TYR A 303 -26.78 -19.19 -14.54
C TYR A 303 -26.54 -17.78 -15.12
N PRO A 304 -27.59 -17.08 -15.58
CA PRO A 304 -27.45 -15.75 -16.13
C PRO A 304 -26.82 -14.72 -15.17
N GLY A 305 -26.89 -14.98 -13.85
CA GLY A 305 -26.50 -14.05 -12.80
C GLY A 305 -24.99 -13.83 -12.59
N TYR A 306 -24.12 -14.78 -12.96
CA TYR A 306 -22.68 -14.69 -12.66
C TYR A 306 -21.74 -14.86 -13.87
N THR A 307 -22.30 -14.90 -15.09
CA THR A 307 -21.52 -15.18 -16.32
C THR A 307 -20.44 -14.13 -16.57
N ALA A 308 -20.69 -12.87 -16.21
CA ALA A 308 -19.71 -11.78 -16.35
C ALA A 308 -18.51 -12.00 -15.42
N GLU A 309 -18.73 -12.25 -14.13
CA GLU A 309 -17.67 -12.52 -13.15
C GLU A 309 -16.84 -13.75 -13.52
N LEU A 310 -17.50 -14.80 -13.99
CA LEU A 310 -16.83 -16.02 -14.44
C LEU A 310 -15.91 -15.75 -15.63
N ASN A 311 -16.36 -14.96 -16.61
CA ASN A 311 -15.54 -14.61 -17.77
C ASN A 311 -14.37 -13.68 -17.39
N THR A 312 -14.60 -12.72 -16.48
CA THR A 312 -13.53 -11.90 -15.89
C THR A 312 -12.49 -12.78 -15.21
N LEU A 313 -12.90 -13.76 -14.41
CA LEU A 313 -12.00 -14.69 -13.73
C LEU A 313 -11.21 -15.58 -14.67
N ARG A 314 -11.85 -16.10 -15.73
CA ARG A 314 -11.14 -16.85 -16.78
C ARG A 314 -10.04 -16.01 -17.41
N GLY A 315 -10.31 -14.74 -17.70
CA GLY A 315 -9.33 -13.78 -18.21
C GLY A 315 -8.16 -13.57 -17.23
N LEU A 316 -8.46 -13.34 -15.95
CA LEU A 316 -7.44 -13.15 -14.91
C LEU A 316 -6.56 -14.39 -14.72
N ILE A 317 -7.15 -15.59 -14.63
CA ILE A 317 -6.41 -16.86 -14.51
C ILE A 317 -5.55 -17.12 -15.76
N GLY A 318 -6.10 -16.83 -16.95
CA GLY A 318 -5.37 -16.96 -18.21
C GLY A 318 -4.12 -16.09 -18.26
N ALA A 319 -4.14 -14.91 -17.61
CA ALA A 319 -3.00 -14.00 -17.51
C ALA A 319 -1.96 -14.39 -16.42
N LEU A 320 -2.26 -15.37 -15.56
CA LEU A 320 -1.33 -15.81 -14.53
C LEU A 320 -0.13 -16.57 -15.09
N THR A 321 1.05 -16.35 -14.50
CA THR A 321 2.24 -17.18 -14.72
C THR A 321 2.09 -18.53 -14.03
N PRO A 322 2.90 -19.55 -14.40
CA PRO A 322 2.93 -20.83 -13.68
C PRO A 322 3.26 -20.68 -12.18
N GLU A 323 4.11 -19.71 -11.82
CA GLU A 323 4.45 -19.39 -10.43
C GLU A 323 3.22 -18.91 -9.65
N HIS A 324 2.43 -17.99 -10.21
CA HIS A 324 1.20 -17.52 -9.56
C HIS A 324 0.20 -18.66 -9.36
N ARG A 325 0.02 -19.52 -10.37
CA ARG A 325 -0.89 -20.67 -10.28
C ARG A 325 -0.44 -21.67 -9.22
N LEU A 326 0.87 -21.93 -9.15
CA LEU A 326 1.44 -22.76 -8.09
C LEU A 326 1.20 -22.15 -6.71
N TYR A 327 1.50 -20.85 -6.53
CA TYR A 327 1.25 -20.13 -5.30
C TYR A 327 -0.21 -20.23 -4.85
N ILE A 328 -1.16 -20.00 -5.75
CA ILE A 328 -2.60 -20.09 -5.44
C ILE A 328 -2.96 -21.49 -4.93
N ARG A 329 -2.51 -22.54 -5.61
CA ARG A 329 -2.84 -23.93 -5.22
C ARG A 329 -2.23 -24.33 -3.88
N THR A 330 -1.02 -23.86 -3.57
CA THR A 330 -0.31 -24.24 -2.34
C THR A 330 -0.71 -23.39 -1.15
N ALA A 331 -0.99 -22.10 -1.34
CA ALA A 331 -1.37 -21.18 -0.28
C ALA A 331 -2.85 -21.30 0.10
N PHE A 332 -3.73 -21.73 -0.82
CA PHE A 332 -5.19 -21.77 -0.60
C PHE A 332 -5.83 -23.17 -0.73
N PRO A 333 -5.27 -24.23 -0.12
CA PRO A 333 -5.81 -25.58 -0.29
C PRO A 333 -7.23 -25.73 0.26
N LYS A 334 -7.53 -25.08 1.39
CA LYS A 334 -8.86 -25.08 2.00
C LYS A 334 -9.90 -24.39 1.13
N PHE A 335 -9.51 -23.31 0.45
CA PHE A 335 -10.39 -22.58 -0.45
C PHE A 335 -10.94 -23.50 -1.55
N PHE A 336 -10.06 -24.28 -2.19
CA PHE A 336 -10.47 -25.24 -3.22
C PHE A 336 -11.26 -26.43 -2.66
N ALA A 337 -10.96 -26.86 -1.43
CA ALA A 337 -11.71 -27.93 -0.76
C ALA A 337 -13.16 -27.51 -0.45
N ASP A 338 -13.34 -26.32 0.13
CA ASP A 338 -14.66 -25.77 0.46
C ASP A 338 -15.54 -25.65 -0.80
N TRP A 339 -14.94 -25.19 -1.91
CA TRP A 339 -15.60 -25.09 -3.21
C TRP A 339 -16.09 -26.42 -3.75
N GLY A 340 -15.19 -27.42 -3.73
CA GLY A 340 -15.47 -28.74 -4.25
C GLY A 340 -16.66 -29.40 -3.56
N ASN A 341 -16.83 -29.16 -2.26
CA ASN A 341 -17.90 -29.76 -1.47
C ASN A 341 -19.22 -28.97 -1.51
N THR A 342 -19.18 -27.66 -1.73
CA THR A 342 -20.38 -26.80 -1.65
C THR A 342 -21.32 -26.98 -2.84
N PHE A 343 -20.77 -27.18 -4.03
CA PHE A 343 -21.54 -27.11 -5.29
C PHE A 343 -21.75 -28.47 -5.98
N VAL A 344 -21.49 -29.59 -5.30
CA VAL A 344 -21.63 -30.94 -5.88
C VAL A 344 -23.02 -31.17 -6.45
N GLY A 345 -23.08 -31.65 -7.69
CA GLY A 345 -24.32 -31.93 -8.43
C GLY A 345 -25.01 -30.68 -8.98
N SER A 346 -24.43 -29.50 -8.77
CA SER A 346 -24.97 -28.25 -9.28
C SER A 346 -24.31 -27.83 -10.59
N GLY A 347 -24.98 -26.93 -11.30
CA GLY A 347 -24.42 -26.32 -12.49
C GLY A 347 -23.10 -25.56 -12.28
N ALA A 348 -22.92 -24.98 -11.08
CA ALA A 348 -21.69 -24.27 -10.73
C ALA A 348 -20.49 -25.22 -10.58
N GLU A 349 -20.71 -26.51 -10.34
CA GLU A 349 -19.62 -27.51 -10.24
C GLU A 349 -18.76 -27.54 -11.50
N ASN A 350 -19.39 -27.51 -12.67
CA ASN A 350 -18.71 -27.52 -13.96
C ASN A 350 -17.90 -26.23 -14.18
N ASP A 351 -18.47 -25.07 -13.84
CA ASP A 351 -17.79 -23.79 -13.97
C ASP A 351 -16.56 -23.70 -13.05
N PHE A 352 -16.71 -24.09 -11.78
CA PHE A 352 -15.59 -24.15 -10.84
C PHE A 352 -14.59 -25.26 -11.19
N GLY A 353 -15.03 -26.37 -11.79
CA GLY A 353 -14.18 -27.40 -12.37
C GLY A 353 -13.29 -26.83 -13.48
N ALA A 354 -13.85 -26.03 -14.39
CA ALA A 354 -13.11 -25.36 -15.45
C ALA A 354 -12.08 -24.36 -14.90
N LEU A 355 -12.46 -23.55 -13.89
CA LEU A 355 -11.51 -22.64 -13.22
C LEU A 355 -10.37 -23.40 -12.54
N ARG A 356 -10.65 -24.53 -11.87
CA ARG A 356 -9.63 -25.40 -11.27
C ARG A 356 -8.68 -25.98 -12.32
N ALA A 357 -9.19 -26.40 -13.47
CA ALA A 357 -8.37 -26.89 -14.57
C ALA A 357 -7.45 -25.78 -15.12
N LEU A 358 -7.95 -24.56 -15.27
CA LEU A 358 -7.14 -23.41 -15.69
C LEU A 358 -6.02 -23.06 -14.70
N LEU A 359 -6.28 -23.21 -13.39
CA LEU A 359 -5.25 -23.04 -12.35
C LEU A 359 -4.26 -24.21 -12.29
N ALA A 360 -4.60 -25.36 -12.84
CA ALA A 360 -3.74 -26.54 -12.84
C ALA A 360 -2.82 -26.64 -14.06
N ALA A 361 -3.27 -26.10 -15.21
CA ALA A 361 -2.47 -25.90 -16.41
C ALA A 361 -1.35 -24.89 -16.17
#